data_AF-A0A938BGD6-F1
#
_entry.id   AF-A0A938BGD6-F1
#
_cell.length_a   1.000
_cell.length_b   1.000
_cell.length_c   1.000
_cell.angle_alpha   90.00
_cell.angle_beta   90.00
_cell.angle_gamma   90.00
#
_symmetry.space_group_name_H-M   'P 1'
#
loop_
_entity.id
_entity.type
_entity.pdbx_description
1 polymer ?
#
loop_
_entity_poly.entity_id
_entity_poly.type
_entity_poly.pdbx_seq_one_letter_code
_entity_poly.pdbx_strand_id
1 'polypeptide(L)'
;MFDRFTERARKVVMLAKEETRKFNHDYIGTEHILLGLLREGEGVAAAVLQSLGLNLDMIRQEVEKLVQPGVGTVMSGDIPFTP
;
A
#
# COMPACT_ATOMS: atom_id res chain seq x y z
N MET A 1 13.11 -5.60 -11.11
CA MET A 1 13.12 -4.21 -10.58
C MET A 1 13.38 -4.17 -9.08
N PHE A 2 12.73 -5.03 -8.29
CA PHE A 2 12.91 -5.09 -6.82
C PHE A 2 13.92 -6.17 -6.37
N ASP A 3 14.87 -6.51 -7.24
CA ASP A 3 15.79 -7.63 -7.01
C ASP A 3 16.77 -7.34 -5.86
N ARG A 4 17.00 -6.05 -5.57
CA ARG A 4 17.81 -5.56 -4.44
C ARG A 4 17.03 -5.36 -3.14
N PHE A 5 15.72 -5.57 -3.14
CA PHE A 5 14.91 -5.44 -1.92
C PHE A 5 15.01 -6.71 -1.09
N THR A 6 14.79 -6.58 0.22
CA THR A 6 14.55 -7.75 1.07
C THR A 6 13.26 -8.45 0.65
N GLU A 7 13.11 -9.73 0.96
CA GLU A 7 11.87 -10.46 0.70
C GLU A 7 10.63 -9.76 1.28
N ARG A 8 10.78 -9.16 2.47
CA ARG A 8 9.71 -8.39 3.12
C ARG A 8 9.37 -7.12 2.34
N ALA A 9 10.38 -6.36 1.90
CA ALA A 9 10.15 -5.17 1.09
C ALA A 9 9.52 -5.52 -0.27
N ARG A 10 9.88 -6.66 -0.89
CA ARG A 10 9.17 -7.17 -2.06
C ARG A 10 7.70 -7.48 -1.75
N LYS A 11 7.43 -8.15 -0.62
CA LYS A 11 6.06 -8.47 -0.15
C LYS A 11 5.23 -7.21 0.06
N VAL A 12 5.79 -6.15 0.64
CA VAL A 12 5.12 -4.85 0.81
C VAL A 12 4.66 -4.28 -0.53
N VAL A 13 5.52 -4.28 -1.56
CA VAL A 13 5.17 -3.77 -2.89
C VAL A 13 4.07 -4.60 -3.55
N MET A 14 4.11 -5.93 -3.38
CA MET A 14 3.03 -6.80 -3.88
C MET A 14 1.70 -6.50 -3.18
N LEU A 15 1.71 -6.33 -1.86
CA LEU A 15 0.52 -5.96 -1.09
C LEU A 15 0.00 -4.58 -1.47
N ALA A 16 0.88 -3.61 -1.72
CA ALA A 16 0.49 -2.29 -2.21
C ALA A 16 -0.21 -2.38 -3.57
N LYS A 17 0.31 -3.21 -4.49
CA LYS A 17 -0.34 -3.48 -5.79
C LYS A 17 -1.73 -4.11 -5.63
N GLU A 18 -1.97 -4.92 -4.59
CA GLU A 18 -3.31 -5.43 -4.28
C GLU A 18 -4.26 -4.33 -3.78
N GLU A 19 -3.76 -3.37 -3.01
CA GLU A 19 -4.58 -2.26 -2.50
C GLU A 19 -5.09 -1.35 -3.62
N THR A 20 -4.33 -1.15 -4.71
CA THR A 20 -4.79 -0.32 -5.84
C THR A 20 -6.11 -0.82 -6.43
N ARG A 21 -6.34 -2.14 -6.40
CA ARG A 21 -7.59 -2.76 -6.85
C ARG A 21 -8.79 -2.40 -5.98
N LYS A 22 -8.57 -2.17 -4.68
CA LYS A 22 -9.63 -1.78 -3.75
C LYS A 22 -10.03 -0.32 -3.94
N PHE A 23 -9.07 0.54 -4.27
CA PHE A 23 -9.30 1.95 -4.54
C PHE A 23 -9.60 2.27 -6.03
N ASN A 24 -9.60 1.26 -6.91
CA ASN A 24 -9.71 1.43 -8.36
C ASN A 24 -8.66 2.37 -8.96
N HIS A 25 -7.45 2.39 -8.39
CA HIS A 25 -6.32 3.13 -8.93
C HIS A 25 -5.52 2.31 -9.94
N ASP A 26 -5.08 2.99 -10.99
CA ASP A 26 -4.18 2.51 -12.02
C ASP A 26 -2.72 2.93 -11.77
N TYR A 27 -2.40 3.33 -10.54
CA TYR A 27 -1.07 3.67 -10.05
C TYR A 27 -0.85 3.17 -8.60
N ILE A 28 0.42 3.01 -8.20
CA ILE A 28 0.82 2.74 -6.82
C ILE A 28 1.31 4.05 -6.19
N GLY A 29 0.42 4.72 -5.46
CA GLY A 29 0.74 5.87 -4.62
C GLY A 29 1.28 5.51 -3.24
N THR A 30 1.72 6.52 -2.49
CA THR A 30 2.30 6.35 -1.15
C THR A 30 1.33 5.73 -0.14
N GLU A 31 0.03 5.98 -0.30
CA GLU A 31 -1.06 5.41 0.49
C GLU A 31 -1.14 3.90 0.35
N HIS A 32 -0.94 3.36 -0.85
CA HIS A 32 -0.92 1.91 -1.08
C HIS A 32 0.32 1.27 -0.44
N ILE A 33 1.47 1.95 -0.48
CA ILE A 33 2.69 1.48 0.17
C ILE A 33 2.53 1.47 1.69
N LEU A 34 1.93 2.53 2.27
CA LEU A 34 1.60 2.58 3.69
C LEU A 34 0.69 1.42 4.11
N LEU A 35 -0.38 1.18 3.35
CA LEU A 35 -1.29 0.06 3.59
C LEU A 35 -0.60 -1.30 3.39
N GLY A 36 0.32 -1.41 2.43
CA GLY A 36 1.16 -2.59 2.21
C GLY A 36 2.10 -2.87 3.38
N LEU A 37 2.71 -1.84 3.98
CA LEU A 37 3.56 -1.95 5.17
C LEU A 37 2.76 -2.45 6.39
N LEU A 38 1.55 -1.94 6.57
CA LEU A 38 0.66 -2.36 7.66
C LEU A 38 0.10 -3.77 7.45
N ARG A 39 -0.22 -4.15 6.21
CA ARG A 39 -0.70 -5.50 5.87
C ARG A 39 0.40 -6.55 5.93
N GLU A 40 1.63 -6.21 5.59
CA GLU A 40 2.75 -7.12 5.77
C GLU A 40 2.91 -7.49 7.24
N GLY A 41 2.64 -6.52 8.14
CA GLY A 41 2.31 -6.73 9.55
C GLY A 41 3.50 -7.10 10.42
N GLU A 42 4.67 -7.35 9.82
CA GLU A 42 5.83 -7.88 10.50
C GLU A 42 7.06 -7.07 10.09
N GLY A 43 7.70 -6.37 11.03
CA GLY A 43 8.96 -5.68 10.73
C GLY A 43 8.99 -4.29 11.31
N VAL A 44 10.06 -3.57 10.99
CA VAL A 44 10.36 -2.29 11.64
C VAL A 44 9.25 -1.26 11.38
N ALA A 45 8.73 -1.18 10.15
CA ALA A 45 7.66 -0.23 9.83
C ALA A 45 6.35 -0.52 10.59
N ALA A 46 5.91 -1.78 10.61
CA ALA A 46 4.72 -2.19 11.36
C ALA A 46 4.90 -1.96 12.87
N ALA A 47 6.07 -2.29 13.42
CA ALA A 47 6.39 -2.06 14.83
C ALA A 47 6.39 -0.56 15.20
N VAL A 48 6.97 0.29 14.34
CA VAL A 48 6.96 1.75 14.55
C VAL A 48 5.54 2.29 14.53
N LEU A 49 4.72 1.92 13.54
CA LEU A 49 3.33 2.38 13.45
C LEU A 49 2.50 1.91 14.66
N GLN A 50 2.67 0.67 15.10
CA GLN A 50 2.03 0.16 16.32
C GLN A 50 2.52 0.90 17.59
N SER A 51 3.80 1.25 17.67
CA SER A 51 4.36 2.00 18.81
C SER A 51 3.80 3.43 18.89
N LEU A 52 3.37 4.00 17.75
CA LEU A 52 2.66 5.27 17.67
C LEU A 52 1.15 5.13 17.97
N GLY A 53 0.70 3.93 18.35
CA GLY A 53 -0.71 3.64 18.60
C GLY A 53 -1.55 3.51 17.33
N LEU A 54 -0.93 3.40 16.15
CA LEU A 54 -1.63 3.28 14.88
C LEU A 54 -1.83 1.81 14.52
N ASN A 55 -3.05 1.45 14.10
CA ASN A 55 -3.37 0.12 13.58
C ASN A 55 -3.89 0.21 12.13
N LEU A 56 -3.95 -0.94 11.47
CA LEU A 56 -4.32 -1.06 10.07
C LEU A 56 -5.70 -0.46 9.78
N ASP A 57 -6.68 -0.68 10.65
CA ASP A 57 -8.05 -0.25 10.41
C ASP A 57 -8.22 1.26 10.55
N MET A 58 -7.57 1.87 11.55
CA MET A 58 -7.56 3.32 11.71
C MET A 58 -6.91 4.01 10.51
N ILE A 59 -5.74 3.53 10.07
CA ILE A 59 -5.06 4.12 8.91
C ILE A 59 -5.88 3.91 7.63
N ARG A 60 -6.47 2.72 7.44
CA ARG A 60 -7.34 2.46 6.28
C ARG A 60 -8.51 3.44 6.23
N GLN A 61 -9.21 3.64 7.34
CA GLN A 61 -10.32 4.58 7.40
C GLN A 61 -9.90 6.02 7.09
N GLU A 62 -8.74 6.47 7.55
CA GLU A 62 -8.22 7.80 7.22
C GLU A 62 -7.82 7.92 5.75
N VAL A 63 -7.19 6.88 5.18
CA VAL A 63 -6.85 6.83 3.75
C VAL A 63 -8.13 6.89 2.90
N GLU A 64 -9.16 6.12 3.24
CA GLU A 64 -10.45 6.11 2.52
C GLU A 64 -11.17 7.47 2.56
N LYS A 65 -10.97 8.29 3.60
CA LYS A 65 -11.51 9.65 3.67
C LYS A 65 -10.76 10.64 2.78
N LEU A 66 -9.44 10.48 2.69
CA LEU A 66 -8.56 11.42 1.99
C LEU A 66 -8.43 11.12 0.50
N VAL A 67 -8.58 9.86 0.13
CA VAL A 67 -8.30 9.37 -1.21
C VAL A 67 -9.59 9.05 -1.94
N GLN A 68 -9.82 9.71 -3.07
CA GLN A 68 -10.99 9.46 -3.90
C GLN A 68 -10.81 8.17 -4.71
N PRO A 69 -11.86 7.33 -4.85
CA PRO A 69 -11.79 6.18 -5.74
C PRO A 69 -11.45 6.59 -7.17
N GLY A 70 -10.57 5.82 -7.82
CA GLY A 70 -10.19 6.07 -9.21
C GLY A 70 -11.34 5.88 -10.18
N VAL A 71 -11.30 6.64 -11.29
CA VAL A 71 -12.28 6.58 -12.38
C VAL A 71 -11.93 5.41 -13.30
N GLY A 72 -12.21 4.20 -12.80
CA GLY A 72 -12.09 2.90 -13.43
C GLY A 72 -11.48 2.82 -14.83
N THR A 73 -10.21 2.42 -14.90
CA THR A 73 -9.74 1.47 -15.91
C THR A 73 -8.88 0.46 -15.18
N VAL A 74 -9.39 -0.75 -14.96
CA VAL A 74 -8.60 -1.84 -14.38
C VAL A 74 -7.54 -2.22 -15.40
N MET A 75 -6.36 -1.60 -15.28
CA MET A 75 -5.20 -1.94 -16.10
C MET A 75 -4.68 -3.30 -15.64
N SER A 76 -4.95 -4.35 -16.42
CA SER A 76 -4.32 -5.66 -16.28
C SER A 76 -2.88 -5.57 -16.81
N GLY A 77 -1.96 -5.04 -16.01
CA GLY A 77 -0.57 -4.83 -16.42
C GLY A 77 0.39 -4.46 -15.29
N ASP A 78 1.57 -3.99 -15.67
CA ASP A 78 2.48 -3.32 -14.75
C ASP A 78 1.93 -1.93 -14.41
N ILE A 79 1.56 -1.77 -13.14
CA ILE A 79 0.98 -0.55 -12.60
C ILE A 79 2.14 0.38 -12.23
N PRO A 80 2.22 1.60 -12.78
CA PRO A 80 3.30 2.53 -12.45
C PRO A 80 3.19 3.02 -11.01
N PHE A 81 4.30 3.50 -10.46
CA PHE A 81 4.29 4.28 -9.22
C PHE A 81 3.96 5.73 -9.52
N THR A 82 3.36 6.43 -8.55
CA THR A 82 3.31 7.90 -8.62
C THR A 82 4.73 8.46 -8.67
N PRO A 83 4.95 9.61 -9.34
CA PRO A 83 6.24 10.28 -9.38
C PRO A 83 6.86 10.55 -8.00
#